data_AF-D7NBL9-F1
#
_entry.id   AF-D7NBL9-F1
#
_cell.length_a   1.000
_cell.length_b   1.000
_cell.length_c   1.000
_cell.angle_alpha   90.00
_cell.angle_beta   90.00
_cell.angle_gamma   90.00
#
_symmetry.space_group_name_H-M   'P 1'
#
loop_
_entity.id
_entity.type
_entity.pdbx_description
1 polymer ?
#
loop_
_entity_poly.entity_id
_entity_poly.type
_entity_poly.pdbx_seq_one_letter_code
_entity_poly.pdbx_strand_id
1 'polypeptide(L)'
;MLYSLTASAQYLTYDDQKEKQWKSMENGPWDFSPAWYYYLLHKKYSGGETYWQWRFLKSGWRVRFKESKSNVKRIMPTRITTEETQRQKMKKAEEERMKIEDLYKEEVARAADRNVDLVYSSFKADFDRMQQSIADGLLFCMQRSKGKLKYQVDELTRQNEMICQDIAYIHRTGAGYELENAKRQKAYQQYKKQMEEMVSRVAHLVGMAQNYYKR
;
A
#
# COMPACT_ATOMS: atom_id res chain seq x y z
N MET A 1 15.60 -47.33 -4.86
CA MET A 1 16.36 -46.61 -3.82
C MET A 1 17.17 -45.52 -4.50
N LEU A 2 16.98 -44.25 -4.12
CA LEU A 2 17.80 -43.14 -4.60
C LEU A 2 18.99 -42.99 -3.64
N TYR A 3 20.21 -43.23 -4.12
CA TYR A 3 21.43 -42.99 -3.36
C TYR A 3 21.75 -41.49 -3.41
N SER A 4 21.63 -40.80 -2.28
CA SER A 4 22.16 -39.44 -2.13
C SER A 4 23.67 -39.51 -1.94
N LEU A 5 24.43 -39.00 -2.91
CA LEU A 5 25.87 -38.78 -2.72
C LEU A 5 26.06 -37.67 -1.69
N THR A 6 26.59 -38.01 -0.52
CA THR A 6 27.03 -37.04 0.47
C THR A 6 28.25 -36.30 -0.09
N ALA A 7 28.02 -35.12 -0.66
CA ALA A 7 29.11 -34.23 -1.06
C ALA A 7 29.69 -33.57 0.19
N SER A 8 31.01 -33.67 0.38
CA SER A 8 31.73 -32.87 1.37
C SER A 8 31.51 -31.40 1.04
N ALA A 9 31.06 -30.61 2.03
CA ALA A 9 30.97 -29.17 1.88
C ALA A 9 32.35 -28.60 1.53
N GLN A 10 32.40 -27.64 0.60
CA GLN A 10 33.65 -26.97 0.24
C GLN A 10 34.19 -26.26 1.49
N TYR A 11 35.38 -26.64 1.95
CA TYR A 11 36.06 -25.98 3.06
C TYR A 11 36.71 -24.68 2.54
N LEU A 12 36.59 -23.59 3.29
CA LEU A 12 37.19 -22.31 2.91
C LEU A 12 38.71 -22.39 3.05
N THR A 13 39.41 -22.58 1.94
CA THR A 13 40.89 -22.57 1.91
C THR A 13 41.39 -21.20 1.51
N TYR A 14 42.22 -20.59 2.35
CA TYR A 14 42.88 -19.32 2.06
C TYR A 14 44.07 -19.52 1.10
N ASP A 15 44.09 -18.78 0.00
CA ASP A 15 45.17 -18.74 -0.99
C ASP A 15 45.72 -17.31 -1.06
N ASP A 16 46.98 -17.15 -0.64
CA ASP A 16 47.63 -15.84 -0.54
C ASP A 16 47.87 -15.19 -1.91
N GLN A 17 48.09 -15.98 -2.96
CA GLN A 17 48.29 -15.48 -4.32
C GLN A 17 46.98 -15.00 -4.92
N LYS A 18 45.87 -15.68 -4.62
CA LYS A 18 44.53 -15.22 -5.02
C LYS A 18 44.11 -13.95 -4.30
N GLU A 19 44.41 -13.83 -3.01
CA GLU A 19 44.16 -12.59 -2.28
C GLU A 19 44.98 -11.42 -2.86
N LYS A 20 46.28 -11.64 -3.12
CA LYS A 20 47.15 -10.64 -3.78
C LYS A 20 46.61 -10.25 -5.15
N GLN A 21 46.14 -11.22 -5.94
CA GLN A 21 45.51 -10.98 -7.23
C GLN A 21 44.27 -10.08 -7.09
N TRP A 22 43.35 -10.37 -6.16
CA TRP A 22 42.16 -9.55 -5.94
C TRP A 22 42.50 -8.15 -5.42
N LYS A 23 43.40 -8.03 -4.44
CA LYS A 23 43.88 -6.74 -3.93
C LYS A 23 44.48 -5.88 -5.04
N SER A 24 45.20 -6.49 -5.96
CA SER A 24 45.80 -5.81 -7.12
C SER A 24 44.75 -5.27 -8.12
N MET A 25 43.56 -5.88 -8.18
CA MET A 25 42.44 -5.41 -8.99
C MET A 25 41.71 -4.23 -8.34
N GLU A 26 41.87 -4.03 -7.03
CA GLU A 26 41.26 -2.94 -6.27
C GLU A 26 42.16 -1.70 -6.19
N ASN A 27 43.23 -1.77 -5.39
CA ASN A 27 44.17 -0.67 -5.20
C ASN A 27 45.61 -1.08 -4.84
N GLY A 28 45.85 -2.38 -4.66
CA GLY A 28 47.14 -2.94 -4.25
C GLY A 28 48.15 -3.09 -5.40
N PRO A 29 49.42 -3.40 -5.08
CA PRO A 29 50.43 -3.66 -6.09
C PRO A 29 50.10 -4.94 -6.90
N TRP A 30 50.47 -4.95 -8.18
CA TRP A 30 50.47 -6.17 -9.01
C TRP A 30 51.65 -7.09 -8.63
N ASP A 31 51.52 -7.72 -7.47
CA ASP A 31 52.52 -8.60 -6.87
C ASP A 31 51.90 -9.97 -6.52
N PHE A 32 51.53 -10.72 -7.55
CA PHE A 32 50.99 -12.07 -7.42
C PHE A 32 51.67 -13.04 -8.40
N SER A 33 51.71 -14.32 -8.02
CA SER A 33 52.32 -15.41 -8.77
C SER A 33 51.27 -16.38 -9.33
N PRO A 34 51.58 -17.13 -10.41
CA PRO A 34 52.84 -17.16 -11.15
C PRO A 34 52.97 -16.03 -12.19
N ALA A 35 53.95 -15.13 -12.04
CA ALA A 35 54.10 -13.97 -12.92
C ALA A 35 54.39 -14.33 -14.40
N TRP A 36 55.12 -15.43 -14.64
CA TRP A 36 55.43 -15.91 -15.99
C TRP A 36 54.19 -16.37 -16.77
N TYR A 37 53.22 -16.99 -16.08
CA TYR A 37 51.96 -17.41 -16.70
C TYR A 37 51.21 -16.21 -17.30
N TYR A 38 51.07 -15.14 -16.52
CA TYR A 38 50.41 -13.91 -16.97
C TYR A 38 51.21 -13.16 -18.03
N TYR A 39 52.55 -13.17 -17.96
CA TYR A 39 53.40 -12.58 -18.99
C TYR A 39 53.26 -13.28 -20.35
N LEU A 40 53.17 -14.61 -20.36
CA LEU A 40 53.08 -15.41 -21.59
C LEU A 40 51.68 -15.36 -22.21
N LEU A 41 50.63 -15.55 -21.41
CA LEU A 41 49.25 -15.73 -21.92
C LEU A 41 48.44 -14.43 -21.95
N HIS A 42 48.80 -13.42 -21.16
CA HIS A 42 48.04 -12.18 -21.00
C HIS A 42 48.86 -10.93 -21.34
N LYS A 43 49.90 -11.08 -22.19
CA LYS A 43 50.84 -10.02 -22.57
C LYS A 43 50.18 -8.76 -23.13
N LYS A 44 49.03 -8.90 -23.80
CA LYS A 44 48.32 -7.79 -24.48
C LYS A 44 47.75 -6.73 -23.53
N TYR A 45 47.47 -7.09 -22.28
CA TYR A 45 46.80 -6.18 -21.33
C TYR A 45 47.42 -6.16 -19.93
N SER A 46 48.30 -7.11 -19.59
CA SER A 46 48.90 -7.23 -18.26
C SER A 46 49.97 -6.19 -17.94
N GLY A 47 50.57 -5.54 -18.94
CA GLY A 47 51.69 -4.62 -18.71
C GLY A 47 52.95 -5.29 -18.14
N GLY A 48 53.08 -6.61 -18.31
CA GLY A 48 54.23 -7.38 -17.85
C GLY A 48 55.49 -7.08 -18.66
N GLU A 49 56.61 -6.83 -17.98
CA GLU A 49 57.93 -6.69 -18.58
C GLU A 49 58.96 -7.55 -17.85
N THR A 50 59.91 -8.08 -18.62
CA THR A 50 61.03 -8.86 -18.10
C THR A 50 62.19 -7.93 -17.76
N TYR A 51 62.82 -8.14 -16.62
CA TYR A 51 64.05 -7.46 -16.23
C TYR A 51 65.04 -8.47 -15.66
N TRP A 52 66.33 -8.18 -15.82
CA TRP A 52 67.38 -8.97 -15.19
C TRP A 52 67.51 -8.57 -13.72
N GLN A 53 67.41 -9.54 -12.81
CA GLN A 53 67.68 -9.30 -11.40
C GLN A 53 69.01 -9.97 -11.01
N TRP A 54 69.99 -9.17 -10.61
CA TRP A 54 71.25 -9.66 -10.06
C TRP A 54 71.08 -10.16 -8.62
N ARG A 55 71.35 -11.45 -8.39
CA ARG A 55 71.38 -12.08 -7.04
C ARG A 55 72.47 -13.15 -6.96
N PHE A 56 73.70 -12.83 -7.37
CA PHE A 56 74.84 -13.78 -7.41
C PHE A 56 74.43 -15.10 -8.11
N LEU A 57 74.48 -16.24 -7.41
CA LEU A 57 74.08 -17.57 -7.92
C LEU A 57 72.57 -17.72 -8.24
N LYS A 58 71.71 -16.79 -7.83
CA LYS A 58 70.26 -16.78 -8.12
C LYS A 58 69.87 -15.64 -9.08
N SER A 59 70.81 -15.15 -9.88
CA SER A 59 70.54 -14.16 -10.92
C SER A 59 69.66 -14.76 -12.02
N GLY A 60 68.77 -13.96 -12.59
CA GLY A 60 67.87 -14.42 -13.63
C GLY A 60 66.85 -13.39 -14.08
N TRP A 61 66.15 -13.72 -15.16
CA TRP A 61 65.02 -12.96 -15.66
C TRP A 61 63.83 -13.07 -14.71
N ARG A 62 63.25 -11.93 -14.36
CA ARG A 62 62.00 -11.84 -13.62
C ARG A 62 60.99 -11.01 -14.38
N VAL A 63 59.72 -11.35 -14.19
CA VAL A 63 58.60 -10.58 -14.67
C VAL A 63 58.19 -9.62 -13.57
N ARG A 64 58.04 -8.35 -13.90
CA ARG A 64 57.29 -7.37 -13.10
C ARG A 64 56.19 -6.78 -13.94
N PHE A 65 55.13 -6.33 -13.30
CA PHE A 65 54.03 -5.70 -13.98
C PHE A 65 54.05 -4.20 -13.76
N LYS A 66 53.91 -3.44 -14.85
CA LYS A 66 53.78 -1.99 -14.80
C LYS A 66 52.36 -1.61 -15.17
N GLU A 67 51.66 -1.01 -14.22
CA GLU A 67 50.27 -0.59 -14.42
C GLU A 67 50.13 0.41 -15.57
N SER A 68 51.09 1.32 -15.76
CA SER A 68 51.09 2.27 -16.90
C SER A 68 51.19 1.60 -18.28
N LYS A 69 51.65 0.34 -18.34
CA LYS A 69 51.67 -0.48 -19.57
C LYS A 69 50.50 -1.46 -19.63
N SER A 70 49.67 -1.51 -18.59
CA SER A 70 48.49 -2.37 -18.52
C SER A 70 47.25 -1.65 -19.06
N ASN A 71 46.34 -2.40 -19.69
CA ASN A 71 45.03 -1.89 -20.11
C ASN A 71 43.90 -2.35 -19.17
N VAL A 72 44.25 -3.03 -18.08
CA VAL A 72 43.30 -3.49 -17.07
C VAL A 72 43.09 -2.36 -16.07
N LYS A 73 41.93 -1.73 -16.13
CA LYS A 73 41.55 -0.69 -15.17
C LYS A 73 41.26 -1.31 -13.81
N ARG A 74 41.60 -0.60 -12.73
CA ARG A 74 41.21 -0.97 -11.36
C ARG A 74 39.69 -0.95 -11.22
N ILE A 75 39.15 -1.86 -10.43
CA ILE A 75 37.71 -2.00 -10.17
C ILE A 75 37.24 -1.01 -9.09
N MET A 76 38.12 -0.63 -8.16
CA MET A 76 37.76 0.24 -7.03
C MET A 76 37.13 1.58 -7.44
N PRO A 77 37.66 2.34 -8.42
CA PRO A 77 37.02 3.57 -8.89
C PRO A 77 35.60 3.35 -9.43
N THR A 78 35.38 2.24 -10.15
CA THR A 78 34.04 1.88 -10.64
C THR A 78 33.11 1.51 -9.49
N ARG A 79 33.57 0.76 -8.48
CA ARG A 79 32.76 0.44 -7.30
C ARG A 79 32.36 1.69 -6.52
N ILE A 80 33.32 2.56 -6.20
CA ILE A 80 33.06 3.82 -5.48
C ILE A 80 32.01 4.65 -6.23
N THR A 81 32.18 4.85 -7.54
CA THR A 81 31.22 5.63 -8.34
C THR A 81 29.85 4.97 -8.41
N THR A 82 29.76 3.63 -8.50
CA THR A 82 28.47 2.92 -8.44
C THR A 82 27.82 3.02 -7.08
N GLU A 83 28.58 2.89 -5.98
CA GLU A 83 28.08 3.01 -4.61
C GLU A 83 27.58 4.43 -4.33
N GLU A 84 28.34 5.46 -4.73
CA GLU A 84 27.91 6.85 -4.63
C GLU A 84 26.66 7.13 -5.45
N THR A 85 26.59 6.62 -6.69
CA THR A 85 25.40 6.74 -7.54
C THR A 85 24.19 6.06 -6.91
N GLN A 86 24.37 4.87 -6.34
CA GLN A 86 23.31 4.17 -5.62
C GLN A 86 22.85 4.96 -4.39
N ARG A 87 23.79 5.50 -3.59
CA ARG A 87 23.47 6.37 -2.45
C ARG A 87 22.67 7.60 -2.86
N GLN A 88 23.04 8.25 -3.97
CA GLN A 88 22.28 9.38 -4.51
C GLN A 88 20.87 8.98 -4.96
N LYS A 89 20.72 7.82 -5.63
CA LYS A 89 19.40 7.30 -6.01
C LYS A 89 18.53 6.98 -4.80
N MET A 90 19.10 6.35 -3.78
CA MET A 90 18.42 6.06 -2.51
C MET A 90 18.00 7.35 -1.81
N LYS A 91 18.88 8.35 -1.73
CA LYS A 91 18.57 9.65 -1.14
C LYS A 91 17.41 10.35 -1.85
N LYS A 92 17.42 10.37 -3.19
CA LYS A 92 16.31 10.93 -3.99
C LYS A 92 15.01 10.18 -3.76
N ALA A 93 15.05 8.84 -3.75
CA ALA A 93 13.89 8.02 -3.47
C ALA A 93 13.32 8.27 -2.07
N GLU A 94 14.18 8.50 -1.08
CA GLU A 94 13.76 8.84 0.28
C GLU A 94 13.12 10.23 0.34
N GLU A 95 13.71 11.23 -0.32
CA GLU A 95 13.12 12.58 -0.43
C GLU A 95 11.74 12.55 -1.11
N GLU A 96 11.56 11.72 -2.13
CA GLU A 96 10.26 11.49 -2.78
C GLU A 96 9.28 10.76 -1.86
N ARG A 97 9.74 9.75 -1.11
CA ARG A 97 8.93 9.03 -0.13
C ARG A 97 8.40 9.97 0.94
N MET A 98 9.24 10.83 1.51
CA MET A 98 8.81 11.79 2.53
C MET A 98 7.68 12.70 2.02
N LYS A 99 7.74 13.14 0.76
CA LYS A 99 6.67 13.97 0.16
C LYS A 99 5.37 13.19 -0.06
N ILE A 100 5.46 11.92 -0.42
CA ILE A 100 4.31 11.06 -0.69
C ILE A 100 3.69 10.55 0.62
N GLU A 101 4.49 10.40 1.68
CA GLU A 101 4.04 9.84 2.95
C GLU A 101 2.89 10.64 3.58
N ASP A 102 2.98 11.97 3.56
CA ASP A 102 1.93 12.83 4.10
C ASP A 102 0.63 12.68 3.28
N LEU A 103 0.73 12.72 1.95
CA LEU A 103 -0.41 12.48 1.05
C LEU A 103 -1.02 11.09 1.27
N TYR A 104 -0.18 10.08 1.46
CA TYR A 104 -0.61 8.71 1.72
C TYR A 104 -1.35 8.61 3.05
N LYS A 105 -0.83 9.22 4.13
CA LYS A 105 -1.50 9.26 5.44
C LYS A 105 -2.87 9.92 5.34
N GLU A 106 -2.99 11.02 4.59
CA GLU A 106 -4.27 11.69 4.36
C GLU A 106 -5.25 10.82 3.58
N GLU A 107 -4.81 10.14 2.52
CA GLU A 107 -5.68 9.24 1.74
C GLU A 107 -6.15 8.03 2.57
N VAL A 108 -5.27 7.48 3.42
CA VAL A 108 -5.63 6.41 4.35
C VAL A 108 -6.68 6.89 5.36
N ALA A 109 -6.50 8.09 5.92
CA ALA A 109 -7.48 8.67 6.85
C ALA A 109 -8.83 8.94 6.15
N ARG A 110 -8.81 9.47 4.93
CA ARG A 110 -10.04 9.70 4.13
C ARG A 110 -10.72 8.39 3.75
N ALA A 111 -9.98 7.35 3.40
CA ALA A 111 -10.52 6.02 3.13
C ALA A 111 -11.15 5.40 4.38
N ALA A 112 -10.51 5.55 5.54
CA ALA A 112 -11.05 5.10 6.82
C ALA A 112 -12.38 5.80 7.17
N ASP A 113 -12.47 7.12 6.98
CA ASP A 113 -13.70 7.89 7.18
C ASP A 113 -14.85 7.38 6.28
N ARG A 114 -14.57 7.13 4.99
CA ARG A 114 -15.60 6.68 4.05
C ARG A 114 -16.12 5.27 4.34
N ASN A 115 -15.29 4.41 4.91
CA ASN A 115 -15.60 3.00 5.13
C ASN A 115 -16.54 2.75 6.31
N VAL A 116 -16.62 3.67 7.26
CA VAL A 116 -17.42 3.49 8.49
C VAL A 116 -18.42 4.63 8.63
N ASP A 117 -19.68 4.28 8.85
CA ASP A 117 -20.72 5.24 9.20
C ASP A 117 -20.68 5.55 10.70
N LEU A 118 -20.05 6.66 11.04
CA LEU A 118 -19.94 7.12 12.43
C LEU A 118 -21.17 7.91 12.88
N VAL A 119 -21.96 8.43 11.92
CA VAL A 119 -22.98 9.44 12.18
C VAL A 119 -24.35 8.81 12.44
N TYR A 120 -24.65 7.66 11.83
CA TYR A 120 -25.97 7.02 11.95
C TYR A 120 -26.43 6.79 13.40
N SER A 121 -25.49 6.48 14.30
CA SER A 121 -25.77 6.29 15.73
C SER A 121 -26.53 7.46 16.37
N SER A 122 -26.23 8.70 15.95
CA SER A 122 -26.88 9.92 16.46
C SER A 122 -28.30 10.12 15.94
N PHE A 123 -28.65 9.53 14.79
CA PHE A 123 -29.97 9.67 14.16
C PHE A 123 -30.86 8.45 14.37
N LYS A 124 -30.28 7.29 14.69
CA LYS A 124 -30.99 6.00 14.80
C LYS A 124 -32.22 6.09 15.72
N ALA A 125 -32.06 6.66 16.91
CA ALA A 125 -33.15 6.77 17.87
C ALA A 125 -34.32 7.63 17.35
N ASP A 126 -34.02 8.71 16.63
CA ASP A 126 -35.04 9.57 16.01
C ASP A 126 -35.77 8.83 14.89
N PHE A 127 -35.04 8.13 14.01
CA PHE A 127 -35.63 7.33 12.95
C PHE A 127 -36.52 6.22 13.50
N ASP A 128 -36.04 5.46 14.49
CA ASP A 128 -36.82 4.38 15.12
C ASP A 128 -38.11 4.92 15.74
N ARG A 129 -38.02 6.06 16.46
CA ARG A 129 -39.17 6.70 17.10
C ARG A 129 -40.21 7.17 16.07
N MET A 130 -39.77 7.83 15.00
CA MET A 130 -40.68 8.32 13.95
C MET A 130 -41.30 7.16 13.18
N GLN A 131 -40.51 6.12 12.88
CA GLN A 131 -40.99 4.91 12.22
C GLN A 131 -42.09 4.22 13.03
N GLN A 132 -41.89 4.09 14.34
CA GLN A 132 -42.88 3.53 15.24
C GLN A 132 -44.15 4.40 15.27
N SER A 133 -44.01 5.72 15.39
CA SER A 133 -45.15 6.65 15.35
C SER A 133 -45.94 6.58 14.04
N ILE A 134 -45.26 6.40 12.90
CA ILE A 134 -45.90 6.25 11.59
C ILE A 134 -46.66 4.93 11.54
N ALA A 135 -46.02 3.82 11.92
CA ALA A 135 -46.64 2.49 11.90
C ALA A 135 -47.89 2.42 12.79
N ASP A 136 -47.79 2.92 14.02
CA ASP A 136 -48.89 2.93 14.98
C ASP A 136 -50.04 3.82 14.50
N GLY A 137 -49.74 5.00 13.94
CA GLY A 137 -50.72 5.92 13.39
C GLY A 137 -51.48 5.35 12.19
N LEU A 138 -50.76 4.72 11.26
CA LEU A 138 -51.36 4.08 10.09
C LEU A 138 -52.22 2.87 10.47
N LEU A 139 -51.74 2.04 11.41
CA LEU A 139 -52.50 0.91 11.95
C LEU A 139 -53.80 1.39 12.61
N PHE A 140 -53.71 2.46 13.41
CA PHE A 140 -54.89 3.09 14.02
C PHE A 140 -55.89 3.54 12.96
N CYS A 141 -55.43 4.21 11.89
CA CYS A 141 -56.30 4.66 10.80
C CYS A 141 -57.03 3.50 10.11
N MET A 142 -56.34 2.38 9.88
CA MET A 142 -56.94 1.18 9.29
C MET A 142 -58.00 0.55 10.18
N GLN A 143 -57.69 0.37 11.47
CA GLN A 143 -58.61 -0.23 12.44
C GLN A 143 -59.85 0.65 12.65
N ARG A 144 -59.64 1.96 12.79
CA ARG A 144 -60.72 2.93 13.04
C ARG A 144 -61.67 3.07 11.85
N SER A 145 -61.12 3.12 10.65
CA SER A 145 -61.90 3.31 9.41
C SER A 145 -62.53 2.02 8.87
N LYS A 146 -62.28 0.86 9.50
CA LYS A 146 -62.70 -0.48 9.00
C LYS A 146 -62.27 -0.69 7.54
N GLY A 147 -61.06 -0.23 7.19
CA GLY A 147 -60.49 -0.33 5.84
C GLY A 147 -60.91 0.74 4.83
N LYS A 148 -61.77 1.71 5.20
CA LYS A 148 -62.20 2.77 4.27
C LYS A 148 -61.08 3.75 3.88
N LEU A 149 -60.05 3.89 4.71
CA LEU A 149 -58.85 4.71 4.43
C LEU A 149 -57.70 3.90 3.83
N LYS A 150 -57.96 2.69 3.32
CA LYS A 150 -56.91 1.78 2.82
C LYS A 150 -56.00 2.45 1.78
N TYR A 151 -56.57 3.17 0.83
CA TYR A 151 -55.80 3.83 -0.23
C TYR A 151 -54.78 4.85 0.34
N GLN A 152 -55.22 5.72 1.25
CA GLN A 152 -54.34 6.71 1.88
C GLN A 152 -53.26 6.05 2.74
N VAL A 153 -53.62 4.98 3.45
CA VAL A 153 -52.68 4.22 4.28
C VAL A 153 -51.63 3.53 3.42
N ASP A 154 -52.04 2.84 2.35
CA ASP A 154 -51.12 2.14 1.45
C ASP A 154 -50.14 3.13 0.80
N GLU A 155 -50.60 4.31 0.39
CA GLU A 155 -49.73 5.33 -0.22
C GLU A 155 -48.72 5.90 0.77
N LEU A 156 -49.15 6.24 2.00
CA LEU A 156 -48.24 6.71 3.04
C LEU A 156 -47.25 5.62 3.47
N THR A 157 -47.68 4.35 3.48
CA THR A 157 -46.82 3.20 3.77
C THR A 157 -45.73 3.09 2.71
N ARG A 158 -46.09 3.15 1.42
CA ARG A 158 -45.13 3.10 0.31
C ARG A 158 -44.13 4.25 0.36
N GLN A 159 -44.58 5.47 0.66
CA GLN A 159 -43.69 6.63 0.81
C GLN A 159 -42.72 6.46 1.98
N ASN A 160 -43.21 5.92 3.10
CA ASN A 160 -42.37 5.64 4.26
C ASN A 160 -41.33 4.54 3.98
N GLU A 161 -41.72 3.46 3.29
CA GLU A 161 -40.82 2.40 2.86
C GLU A 161 -39.68 2.93 1.97
N MET A 162 -39.98 3.84 1.04
CA MET A 162 -38.95 4.48 0.21
C MET A 162 -37.94 5.26 1.06
N ILE A 163 -38.40 6.06 2.02
CA ILE A 163 -37.51 6.81 2.93
C ILE A 163 -36.64 5.85 3.75
N CYS A 164 -37.23 4.76 4.28
CA CYS A 164 -36.47 3.74 5.02
C CYS A 164 -35.41 3.05 4.15
N GLN A 165 -35.73 2.75 2.89
CA GLN A 165 -34.79 2.15 1.94
C GLN A 165 -33.64 3.11 1.62
N ASP A 166 -33.93 4.39 1.43
CA ASP A 166 -32.93 5.43 1.18
C ASP A 166 -32.00 5.62 2.39
N ILE A 167 -32.53 5.66 3.61
CA ILE A 167 -31.72 5.69 4.85
C ILE A 167 -30.83 4.45 4.93
N ALA A 168 -31.38 3.27 4.66
CA ALA A 168 -30.62 2.03 4.67
C ALA A 168 -29.53 2.03 3.60
N TYR A 169 -29.78 2.62 2.42
CA TYR A 169 -28.79 2.75 1.36
C TYR A 169 -27.62 3.66 1.79
N ILE A 170 -27.88 4.81 2.40
CA ILE A 170 -26.82 5.71 2.91
C ILE A 170 -26.03 5.06 4.05
N HIS A 171 -26.68 4.22 4.86
CA HIS A 171 -26.04 3.50 5.95
C HIS A 171 -25.17 2.33 5.49
N ARG A 172 -25.35 1.81 4.26
CA ARG A 172 -24.53 0.72 3.75
C ARG A 172 -23.06 1.12 3.74
N THR A 173 -22.24 0.22 4.27
CA THR A 173 -20.78 0.32 4.28
C THR A 173 -20.19 -0.85 3.50
N GLY A 174 -18.99 -0.63 2.94
CA GLY A 174 -18.27 -1.64 2.16
C GLY A 174 -17.85 -1.13 0.78
N ALA A 175 -17.19 -2.01 0.02
CA ALA A 175 -16.68 -1.68 -1.31
C ALA A 175 -17.81 -1.22 -2.24
N GLY A 176 -17.67 -0.01 -2.80
CA GLY A 176 -18.68 0.61 -3.66
C GLY A 176 -19.73 1.48 -2.94
N TYR A 177 -19.75 1.49 -1.61
CA TYR A 177 -20.64 2.34 -0.78
C TYR A 177 -19.84 3.33 0.09
N GLU A 178 -18.64 3.68 -0.36
CA GLU A 178 -17.77 4.65 0.29
C GLU A 178 -18.38 6.05 0.25
N LEU A 179 -18.73 6.59 1.41
CA LEU A 179 -19.28 7.93 1.52
C LEU A 179 -18.71 8.62 2.75
N GLU A 180 -18.21 9.84 2.57
CA GLU A 180 -17.68 10.65 3.67
C GLU A 180 -18.76 10.89 4.73
N ASN A 181 -18.38 10.86 6.01
CA ASN A 181 -19.34 11.03 7.10
C ASN A 181 -20.04 12.40 7.05
N ALA A 182 -19.37 13.44 6.56
CA ALA A 182 -19.98 14.75 6.33
C ALA A 182 -21.15 14.72 5.34
N LYS A 183 -21.08 13.88 4.30
CA LYS A 183 -22.16 13.69 3.32
C LYS A 183 -23.28 12.84 3.90
N ARG A 184 -22.94 11.78 4.65
CA ARG A 184 -23.93 10.97 5.40
C ARG A 184 -24.74 11.84 6.37
N GLN A 185 -24.07 12.70 7.12
CA GLN A 185 -24.73 13.61 8.07
C GLN A 185 -25.75 14.52 7.38
N LYS A 186 -25.39 15.13 6.25
CA LYS A 186 -26.31 15.97 5.47
C LYS A 186 -27.51 15.17 4.96
N ALA A 187 -27.28 13.97 4.45
CA ALA A 187 -28.35 13.08 3.98
C ALA A 187 -29.29 12.70 5.14
N TYR A 188 -28.76 12.30 6.30
CA TYR A 188 -29.58 11.96 7.47
C TYR A 188 -30.39 13.14 8.00
N GLN A 189 -29.84 14.36 7.98
CA GLN A 189 -30.60 15.56 8.32
C GLN A 189 -31.76 15.79 7.34
N GLN A 190 -31.57 15.52 6.05
CA GLN A 190 -32.62 15.63 5.05
C GLN A 190 -33.70 14.56 5.24
N TYR A 191 -33.32 13.29 5.43
CA TYR A 191 -34.28 12.21 5.68
C TYR A 191 -35.03 12.39 6.99
N LYS A 192 -34.38 12.95 8.02
CA LYS A 192 -35.05 13.31 9.27
C LYS A 192 -36.19 14.29 9.01
N LYS A 193 -35.95 15.36 8.25
CA LYS A 193 -37.00 16.33 7.87
C LYS A 193 -38.12 15.68 7.08
N GLN A 194 -37.79 14.83 6.09
CA GLN A 194 -38.80 14.11 5.30
C GLN A 194 -39.65 13.17 6.15
N MET A 195 -39.04 12.50 7.13
CA MET A 195 -39.75 11.62 8.05
C MET A 195 -40.61 12.41 9.06
N GLU A 196 -40.16 13.59 9.51
CA GLU A 196 -40.96 14.51 10.33
C GLU A 196 -42.21 15.01 9.56
N GLU A 197 -42.07 15.32 8.27
CA GLU A 197 -43.20 15.64 7.39
C GLU A 197 -44.15 14.43 7.25
N MET A 198 -43.60 13.23 7.14
CA MET A 198 -44.39 12.00 7.06
C MET A 198 -45.20 11.75 8.34
N VAL A 199 -44.57 11.89 9.52
CA VAL A 199 -45.24 11.82 10.82
C VAL A 199 -46.39 12.83 10.87
N SER A 200 -46.17 14.06 10.42
CA SER A 200 -47.19 15.12 10.40
C SER A 200 -48.38 14.76 9.50
N ARG A 201 -48.13 14.17 8.32
CA ARG A 201 -49.18 13.70 7.40
C ARG A 201 -49.98 12.54 7.99
N VAL A 202 -49.31 11.59 8.65
CA VAL A 202 -49.96 10.48 9.35
C VAL A 202 -50.82 11.02 10.50
N ALA A 203 -50.30 11.96 11.30
CA ALA A 203 -51.06 12.59 12.38
C ALA A 203 -52.34 13.28 11.86
N HIS A 204 -52.27 13.94 10.70
CA HIS A 204 -53.46 14.51 10.05
C HIS A 204 -54.47 13.43 9.63
N LEU A 205 -54.00 12.31 9.07
CA LEU A 205 -54.85 11.17 8.72
C LEU A 205 -55.50 10.53 9.97
N VAL A 206 -54.75 10.44 11.07
CA VAL A 206 -55.26 9.98 12.38
C VAL A 206 -56.37 10.90 12.87
N GLY A 207 -56.20 12.22 12.80
CA GLY A 207 -57.23 13.19 13.17
C GLY A 207 -58.49 13.04 12.31
N MET A 208 -58.34 12.84 10.99
CA MET A 208 -59.46 12.53 10.11
C MET A 208 -60.16 11.22 10.50
N ALA A 209 -59.38 10.17 10.78
CA ALA A 209 -59.90 8.87 11.21
C ALA A 209 -60.73 9.00 12.50
N GLN A 210 -60.26 9.80 13.46
CA GLN A 210 -60.95 10.03 14.74
C GLN A 210 -62.28 10.78 14.56
N ASN A 211 -62.29 11.82 13.74
CA ASN A 211 -63.46 12.71 13.59
C ASN A 211 -64.56 12.12 12.71
N TYR A 212 -64.19 11.50 11.59
CA TYR A 212 -65.15 11.06 10.56
C TYR A 212 -65.61 9.61 10.73
N TYR A 213 -64.80 8.76 11.38
CA TYR A 213 -65.13 7.35 11.56
C TYR A 213 -65.39 7.09 13.04
N LYS A 214 -66.66 7.15 13.43
CA LYS A 214 -67.13 6.71 14.77
C LYS A 214 -67.13 5.18 14.86
N ARG A 215 -67.10 4.66 16.10
CA ARG A 215 -66.90 3.22 16.38
C ARG A 215 -68.11 2.42 15.91
#